data_AF-A0A356TJT6-F1
#
_entry.id   AF-A0A356TJT6-F1
#
_cell.length_a   1.000
_cell.length_b   1.000
_cell.length_c   1.000
_cell.angle_alpha   90.00
_cell.angle_beta   90.00
_cell.angle_gamma   90.00
#
_symmetry.space_group_name_H-M   'P 1'
#
loop_
_entity.id
_entity.type
_entity.pdbx_description
1 polymer ?
#
loop_
_entity_poly.entity_id
_entity_poly.type
_entity_poly.pdbx_seq_one_letter_code
_entity_poly.pdbx_strand_id
1 'polypeptide(L)'
;MDALRARVREESARAAPVIDAYAAVHAMGRAREGISALRRQGERYEALVRVVLASLFTLPDDVRRQIRGASPAARDEVRARLEDALRATLDELVRPVECLAVERYALAARLSARASLPTLESDRARQRLAAYGEDRVAVCLARAHERDPSFEGLRPGELSRSRPGRHAGRVLGPPALEDRGTSTAPSPPGGRGRDRAPRPGR
;
A
#
# COMPACT_ATOMS: atom_id res chain seq x y z
N MET A 1 -3.97 -9.74 19.60
CA MET A 1 -4.41 -9.87 18.20
C MET A 1 -5.86 -9.39 18.00
N ASP A 2 -6.78 -9.69 18.92
CA ASP A 2 -8.19 -9.30 18.77
C ASP A 2 -8.44 -7.79 18.84
N ALA A 3 -7.71 -7.06 19.69
CA ALA A 3 -7.78 -5.60 19.77
C ALA A 3 -7.39 -4.91 18.45
N LEU A 4 -6.36 -5.44 17.78
CA LEU A 4 -5.92 -4.99 16.48
C LEU A 4 -6.97 -5.28 15.40
N ARG A 5 -7.50 -6.51 15.37
CA ARG A 5 -8.60 -6.90 14.45
C ARG A 5 -9.85 -6.04 14.67
N ALA A 6 -10.15 -5.67 15.92
CA ALA A 6 -11.25 -4.76 16.24
C ALA A 6 -11.00 -3.35 15.70
N ARG A 7 -9.78 -2.82 15.85
CA ARG A 7 -9.42 -1.49 15.35
C ARG A 7 -9.49 -1.41 13.81
N VAL A 8 -8.98 -2.42 13.11
CA VAL A 8 -9.09 -2.49 11.64
C VAL A 8 -10.55 -2.53 11.19
N ARG A 9 -11.40 -3.29 11.87
CA ARG A 9 -12.84 -3.34 11.57
C ARG A 9 -13.51 -1.97 11.77
N GLU A 10 -13.15 -1.26 12.85
CA GLU A 10 -13.67 0.08 13.13
C GLU A 10 -13.30 1.10 12.03
N GLU A 11 -12.02 1.17 11.66
CA GLU A 11 -11.56 2.10 10.61
C GLU A 11 -12.13 1.74 9.24
N SER A 12 -12.28 0.45 8.95
CA SER A 12 -12.92 -0.03 7.71
C SER A 12 -14.40 0.35 7.66
N ALA A 13 -15.13 0.23 8.78
CA ALA A 13 -16.53 0.63 8.89
C ALA A 13 -16.70 2.15 8.72
N ARG A 14 -15.74 2.97 9.19
CA ARG A 14 -15.75 4.42 8.99
C ARG A 14 -15.49 4.83 7.53
N ALA A 15 -14.68 4.05 6.81
CA ALA A 15 -14.36 4.33 5.41
C ALA A 15 -15.47 3.91 4.44
N ALA A 16 -16.25 2.87 4.77
CA ALA A 16 -17.27 2.28 3.90
C ALA A 16 -18.28 3.30 3.32
N PRO A 17 -18.90 4.19 4.11
CA PRO A 17 -19.89 5.14 3.58
C PRO A 17 -19.32 6.09 2.52
N VAL A 18 -18.06 6.51 2.68
CA VAL A 18 -17.37 7.39 1.72
C VAL A 18 -17.06 6.64 0.42
N ILE A 19 -16.75 5.36 0.51
CA ILE A 19 -16.51 4.50 -0.65
C ILE A 19 -17.82 4.21 -1.40
N ASP A 20 -18.89 3.91 -0.66
CA ASP A 20 -20.22 3.60 -1.21
C ASP A 20 -20.83 4.80 -1.94
N ALA A 21 -20.58 6.02 -1.45
CA ALA A 21 -21.02 7.25 -2.13
C ALA A 21 -20.52 7.35 -3.58
N TYR A 22 -19.35 6.78 -3.91
CA TYR A 22 -18.85 6.75 -5.29
C TYR A 22 -19.54 5.69 -6.16
N ALA A 23 -20.13 4.63 -5.59
CA ALA A 23 -20.88 3.64 -6.36
C ALA A 23 -22.13 4.27 -7.00
N ALA A 24 -22.75 5.26 -6.35
CA ALA A 24 -23.84 6.03 -6.93
C ALA A 24 -23.39 6.86 -8.15
N VAL A 25 -22.17 7.42 -8.13
CA VAL A 25 -21.61 8.18 -9.28
C VAL A 25 -21.35 7.24 -10.47
N HIS A 26 -20.99 5.99 -10.22
CA HIS A 26 -20.88 4.97 -11.25
C HIS A 26 -22.19 4.67 -11.96
N ALA A 27 -23.26 4.55 -11.18
CA ALA A 27 -24.58 4.21 -11.69
C ALA A 27 -25.15 5.28 -12.64
N MET A 28 -24.64 6.52 -12.59
CA MET A 28 -25.07 7.62 -13.47
C MET A 28 -24.62 7.46 -14.94
N GLY A 29 -23.81 6.44 -15.27
CA GLY A 29 -23.55 6.02 -16.65
C GLY A 29 -22.62 6.93 -17.46
N ARG A 30 -22.11 8.03 -16.89
CA ARG A 30 -21.18 8.92 -17.60
C ARG A 30 -19.75 8.44 -17.45
N ALA A 31 -19.13 8.07 -18.57
CA ALA A 31 -17.84 7.38 -18.59
C ALA A 31 -16.72 8.18 -17.89
N ARG A 32 -16.64 9.51 -18.10
CA ARG A 32 -15.60 10.34 -17.48
C ARG A 32 -15.74 10.42 -15.95
N GLU A 33 -16.96 10.67 -15.48
CA GLU A 33 -17.30 10.73 -14.06
C GLU A 33 -17.06 9.39 -13.39
N GLY A 34 -17.44 8.29 -14.06
CA GLY A 34 -17.15 6.93 -13.63
C GLY A 34 -15.65 6.69 -13.48
N ILE A 35 -14.84 6.93 -14.52
CA ILE A 35 -13.38 6.73 -14.43
C ILE A 35 -12.79 7.46 -13.22
N SER A 36 -13.21 8.70 -12.99
CA SER A 36 -12.74 9.51 -11.87
C SER A 36 -13.23 9.00 -10.50
N ALA A 37 -14.47 8.50 -10.42
CA ALA A 37 -15.03 7.90 -9.22
C ALA A 37 -14.29 6.60 -8.83
N LEU A 38 -14.02 5.69 -9.77
CA LEU A 38 -13.25 4.45 -9.48
C LEU A 38 -11.86 4.77 -8.97
N ARG A 39 -11.17 5.68 -9.66
CA ARG A 39 -9.82 6.07 -9.27
C ARG A 39 -9.81 6.65 -7.84
N ARG A 40 -10.79 7.50 -7.50
CA ARG A 40 -10.95 8.01 -6.12
C ARG A 40 -11.30 6.92 -5.12
N GLN A 41 -12.15 5.96 -5.47
CA GLN A 41 -12.41 4.80 -4.60
C GLN A 41 -11.12 4.02 -4.32
N GLY A 42 -10.31 3.78 -5.35
CA GLY A 42 -9.00 3.14 -5.21
C GLY A 42 -8.09 3.86 -4.23
N GLU A 43 -7.97 5.19 -4.34
CA GLU A 43 -7.17 5.99 -3.41
C GLU A 43 -7.69 5.95 -1.98
N ARG A 44 -9.01 5.88 -1.79
CA ARG A 44 -9.61 5.78 -0.46
C ARG A 44 -9.30 4.44 0.19
N TYR A 45 -9.37 3.36 -0.57
CA TYR A 45 -8.90 2.06 -0.09
C TYR A 45 -7.41 2.08 0.26
N GLU A 46 -6.57 2.73 -0.54
CA GLU A 46 -5.15 2.89 -0.20
C GLU A 46 -4.92 3.72 1.07
N ALA A 47 -5.70 4.78 1.27
CA ALA A 47 -5.64 5.57 2.50
C ALA A 47 -6.04 4.72 3.72
N LEU A 48 -7.08 3.89 3.58
CA LEU A 48 -7.49 2.95 4.63
C LEU A 48 -6.38 1.93 4.94
N VAL A 49 -5.71 1.38 3.93
CA VAL A 49 -4.54 0.52 4.14
C VAL A 49 -3.48 1.24 4.97
N ARG A 50 -3.15 2.49 4.66
CA ARG A 50 -2.16 3.25 5.45
C ARG A 50 -2.58 3.46 6.90
N VAL A 51 -3.87 3.68 7.17
CA VAL A 51 -4.40 3.79 8.53
C VAL A 51 -4.24 2.46 9.28
N VAL A 52 -4.58 1.34 8.63
CA VAL A 52 -4.39 -0.01 9.20
C VAL A 52 -2.91 -0.24 9.52
N LEU A 53 -2.02 0.01 8.57
CA LEU A 53 -0.57 -0.11 8.74
C LEU A 53 -0.06 0.76 9.89
N ALA A 54 -0.50 2.01 10.01
CA ALA A 54 -0.11 2.90 11.10
C ALA A 54 -0.58 2.39 12.48
N SER A 55 -1.78 1.81 12.55
CA SER A 55 -2.37 1.30 13.80
C SER A 55 -1.69 0.05 14.37
N LEU A 56 -0.90 -0.65 13.55
CA LEU A 56 -0.27 -1.93 13.87
C LEU A 56 1.02 -1.83 14.70
N PHE A 57 1.65 -0.65 14.76
CA PHE A 57 2.98 -0.50 15.35
C PHE A 57 2.98 -0.21 16.86
N THR A 58 1.83 -0.24 17.53
CA THR A 58 1.77 -0.10 18.99
C THR A 58 1.83 -1.48 19.65
N LEU A 59 3.04 -1.90 20.04
CA LEU A 59 3.26 -3.13 20.81
C LEU A 59 2.58 -3.01 22.19
N PRO A 60 1.73 -3.98 22.59
CA PRO A 60 1.15 -4.01 23.94
C PRO A 60 2.23 -3.98 25.03
N ASP A 61 1.97 -3.27 26.11
CA ASP A 61 2.92 -3.06 27.23
C ASP A 61 3.45 -4.37 27.81
N ASP A 62 2.63 -5.40 27.76
CA ASP A 62 2.88 -6.72 28.33
C ASP A 62 3.95 -7.47 27.51
N VAL A 63 3.86 -7.35 26.18
CA VAL A 63 4.85 -7.87 25.24
C VAL A 63 6.17 -7.11 25.40
N ARG A 64 6.12 -5.78 25.58
CA ARG A 64 7.33 -4.97 25.85
C ARG A 64 7.99 -5.31 27.18
N ARG A 65 7.22 -5.74 28.19
CA ARG A 65 7.75 -6.21 29.49
C ARG A 65 8.42 -7.58 29.36
N GLN A 66 7.79 -8.53 28.67
CA GLN A 66 8.37 -9.86 28.43
C GLN A 66 9.68 -9.80 27.64
N ILE A 67 9.75 -8.99 26.58
CA ILE A 67 10.97 -8.83 25.77
C ILE A 67 12.13 -8.25 26.61
N ARG A 68 11.84 -7.30 27.51
CA ARG A 68 12.87 -6.71 28.38
C ARG A 68 13.47 -7.72 29.37
N GLY A 69 12.67 -8.64 29.91
CA GLY A 69 13.11 -9.65 30.87
C GLY A 69 13.80 -10.88 30.27
N ALA A 70 13.69 -11.11 28.95
CA ALA A 70 14.22 -12.31 28.29
C ALA A 70 15.74 -12.27 28.05
N SER A 71 16.37 -13.44 27.93
CA SER A 71 17.77 -13.57 27.51
C SER A 71 17.97 -13.11 26.06
N PRO A 72 19.18 -12.75 25.62
CA PRO A 72 19.43 -12.29 24.25
C PRO A 72 18.91 -13.25 23.17
N ALA A 73 19.18 -14.55 23.31
CA ALA A 73 18.69 -15.57 22.37
C ALA A 73 17.15 -15.68 22.36
N ALA A 74 16.51 -15.61 23.53
CA ALA A 74 15.06 -15.62 23.64
C ALA A 74 14.41 -14.34 23.08
N ARG A 75 15.10 -13.19 23.15
CA ARG A 75 14.63 -11.93 22.53
C ARG A 75 14.61 -12.03 21.02
N ASP A 76 15.64 -12.61 20.41
CA ASP A 76 15.72 -12.77 18.96
C ASP A 76 14.66 -13.75 18.44
N GLU A 77 14.45 -14.87 19.13
CA GLU A 77 13.40 -15.84 18.81
C GLU A 77 11.99 -15.24 18.96
N VAL A 78 11.73 -14.52 20.05
CA VAL A 78 10.44 -13.84 20.28
C VAL A 78 10.22 -12.73 19.24
N ARG A 79 11.27 -11.98 18.87
CA ARG A 79 11.20 -10.97 17.82
C ARG A 79 10.85 -11.58 16.47
N ALA A 80 11.54 -12.64 16.06
CA ALA A 80 11.27 -13.32 14.79
C ALA A 80 9.82 -13.85 14.73
N ARG A 81 9.36 -14.53 15.79
CA ARG A 81 7.97 -15.01 15.87
C ARG A 81 6.94 -13.89 15.84
N LEU A 82 7.22 -12.77 16.53
CA LEU A 82 6.35 -11.61 16.53
C LEU A 82 6.30 -10.96 15.14
N GLU A 83 7.43 -10.82 14.47
CA GLU A 83 7.51 -10.28 13.10
C GLU A 83 6.74 -11.15 12.10
N ASP A 84 6.87 -12.47 12.19
CA ASP A 84 6.13 -13.40 11.33
C ASP A 84 4.62 -13.37 11.62
N ALA A 85 4.21 -13.37 12.89
CA ALA A 85 2.81 -13.26 13.28
C ALA A 85 2.19 -11.91 12.85
N LEU A 86 2.95 -10.82 12.99
CA LEU A 86 2.56 -9.50 12.50
C LEU A 86 2.43 -9.51 10.98
N ARG A 87 3.41 -10.05 10.24
CA ARG A 87 3.39 -10.13 8.77
C ARG A 87 2.19 -10.96 8.27
N ALA A 88 1.93 -12.11 8.88
CA ALA A 88 0.77 -12.94 8.55
C ALA A 88 -0.56 -12.23 8.81
N THR A 89 -0.67 -11.53 9.94
CA THR A 89 -1.90 -10.79 10.31
C THR A 89 -2.10 -9.56 9.44
N LEU A 90 -1.00 -8.86 9.14
CA LEU A 90 -0.96 -7.77 8.18
C LEU A 90 -1.49 -8.24 6.84
N ASP A 91 -1.01 -9.37 6.35
CA ASP A 91 -1.49 -9.96 5.10
C ASP A 91 -2.96 -10.36 5.16
N GLU A 92 -3.43 -10.93 6.27
CA GLU A 92 -4.84 -11.28 6.46
C GLU A 92 -5.76 -10.03 6.42
N LEU A 93 -5.33 -8.94 7.08
CA LEU A 93 -6.17 -7.75 7.30
C LEU A 93 -6.05 -6.70 6.19
N VAL A 94 -4.84 -6.47 5.70
CA VAL A 94 -4.54 -5.43 4.70
C VAL A 94 -4.87 -5.90 3.30
N ARG A 95 -4.56 -7.15 2.97
CA ARG A 95 -4.66 -7.65 1.59
C ARG A 95 -6.06 -7.58 1.01
N PRO A 96 -7.15 -7.87 1.75
CA PRO A 96 -8.51 -7.67 1.22
C PRO A 96 -8.78 -6.21 0.84
N VAL A 97 -8.38 -5.26 1.69
CA VAL A 97 -8.58 -3.81 1.45
C VAL A 97 -7.73 -3.33 0.28
N GLU A 98 -6.48 -3.80 0.20
CA GLU A 98 -5.58 -3.51 -0.90
C GLU A 98 -6.12 -4.03 -2.24
N CYS A 99 -6.66 -5.26 -2.27
CA CYS A 99 -7.25 -5.81 -3.48
C CYS A 99 -8.47 -5.02 -3.93
N LEU A 100 -9.29 -4.49 -3.01
CA LEU A 100 -10.35 -3.56 -3.37
C LEU A 100 -9.79 -2.31 -4.06
N ALA A 101 -8.65 -1.77 -3.63
CA ALA A 101 -8.01 -0.65 -4.33
C ALA A 101 -7.63 -1.01 -5.77
N VAL A 102 -6.93 -2.15 -5.93
CA VAL A 102 -6.50 -2.69 -7.23
C VAL A 102 -7.70 -2.87 -8.17
N GLU A 103 -8.78 -3.45 -7.67
CA GLU A 103 -10.02 -3.67 -8.43
C GLU A 103 -10.59 -2.37 -8.99
N ARG A 104 -10.65 -1.31 -8.16
CA ARG A 104 -11.16 -0.02 -8.61
C ARG A 104 -10.25 0.60 -9.67
N TYR A 105 -8.93 0.55 -9.50
CA TYR A 105 -8.02 1.04 -10.53
C TYR A 105 -8.12 0.24 -11.83
N ALA A 106 -8.28 -1.08 -11.77
CA ALA A 106 -8.47 -1.94 -12.93
C ALA A 106 -9.76 -1.59 -13.68
N LEU A 107 -10.88 -1.44 -12.95
CA LEU A 107 -12.14 -0.99 -13.54
C LEU A 107 -11.99 0.39 -14.20
N ALA A 108 -11.26 1.33 -13.58
CA ALA A 108 -11.06 2.68 -14.14
C ALA A 108 -10.30 2.64 -15.46
N ALA A 109 -9.22 1.86 -15.51
CA ALA A 109 -8.41 1.68 -16.70
C ALA A 109 -9.20 0.98 -17.82
N ARG A 110 -9.98 -0.06 -17.48
CA ARG A 110 -10.83 -0.80 -18.42
C ARG A 110 -11.97 0.03 -18.97
N LEU A 111 -12.64 0.81 -18.12
CA LEU A 111 -13.72 1.70 -18.54
C LEU A 111 -13.20 2.76 -19.54
N SER A 112 -12.04 3.35 -19.26
CA SER A 112 -11.36 4.26 -20.19
C SER A 112 -11.06 3.60 -21.53
N ALA A 113 -10.54 2.37 -21.53
CA ALA A 113 -10.25 1.63 -22.76
C ALA A 113 -11.52 1.29 -23.55
N ARG A 114 -12.58 0.80 -22.89
CA ARG A 114 -13.86 0.46 -23.52
C ARG A 114 -14.57 1.68 -24.09
N ALA A 115 -14.48 2.82 -23.40
CA ALA A 115 -15.07 4.08 -23.86
C ALA A 115 -14.18 4.86 -24.85
N SER A 116 -13.02 4.33 -25.22
CA SER A 116 -12.00 5.04 -26.04
C SER A 116 -11.69 6.45 -25.52
N LEU A 117 -11.69 6.61 -24.19
CA LEU A 117 -11.60 7.90 -23.50
C LEU A 117 -10.38 7.93 -22.57
N PRO A 118 -9.17 8.19 -23.08
CA PRO A 118 -8.01 8.41 -22.23
C PRO A 118 -8.17 9.71 -21.45
N THR A 119 -7.91 9.64 -20.15
CA THR A 119 -7.97 10.79 -19.23
C THR A 119 -6.80 10.73 -18.25
N LEU A 120 -6.47 11.87 -17.64
CA LEU A 120 -5.51 11.93 -16.53
C LEU A 120 -5.86 10.94 -15.41
N GLU A 121 -7.15 10.75 -15.16
CA GLU A 121 -7.66 9.86 -14.10
C GLU A 121 -7.40 8.38 -14.43
N SER A 122 -7.63 7.97 -15.68
CA SER A 122 -7.29 6.62 -16.15
C SER A 122 -5.79 6.36 -16.22
N ASP A 123 -4.99 7.38 -16.55
CA ASP A 123 -3.53 7.26 -16.57
C ASP A 123 -2.97 7.10 -15.15
N ARG A 124 -3.51 7.87 -14.18
CA ARG A 124 -3.20 7.67 -12.76
C ARG A 124 -3.58 6.29 -12.29
N ALA A 125 -4.77 5.79 -12.62
CA ALA A 125 -5.18 4.43 -12.26
C ALA A 125 -4.21 3.37 -12.80
N ARG A 126 -3.80 3.48 -14.08
CA ARG A 126 -2.78 2.61 -14.69
C ARG A 126 -1.42 2.69 -13.97
N GLN A 127 -0.95 3.89 -13.65
CA GLN A 127 0.28 4.08 -12.88
C GLN A 127 0.20 3.42 -11.49
N ARG A 128 -0.95 3.52 -10.81
CA ARG A 128 -1.17 2.83 -9.52
C ARG A 128 -1.10 1.31 -9.70
N LEU A 129 -1.76 0.74 -10.70
CA LEU A 129 -1.68 -0.71 -10.99
C LEU A 129 -0.25 -1.16 -11.28
N ALA A 130 0.50 -0.41 -12.09
CA ALA A 130 1.91 -0.70 -12.36
C ALA A 130 2.76 -0.68 -11.07
N ALA A 131 2.44 0.21 -10.13
CA ALA A 131 3.14 0.28 -8.85
C ALA A 131 2.89 -0.96 -7.95
N TYR A 132 1.71 -1.61 -8.05
CA TYR A 132 1.46 -2.88 -7.36
C TYR A 132 2.25 -4.06 -7.95
N GLY A 133 2.62 -3.99 -9.23
CA GLY A 133 3.25 -5.09 -9.96
C GLY A 133 2.25 -6.13 -10.48
N GLU A 134 2.61 -6.81 -11.57
CA GLU A 134 1.69 -7.70 -12.29
C GLU A 134 1.21 -8.87 -11.42
N ASP A 135 2.11 -9.50 -10.65
CA ASP A 135 1.79 -10.64 -9.78
C ASP A 135 0.74 -10.27 -8.73
N ARG A 136 0.92 -9.12 -8.07
CA ARG A 136 -0.01 -8.64 -7.04
C ARG A 136 -1.37 -8.30 -7.64
N VAL A 137 -1.37 -7.63 -8.79
CA VAL A 137 -2.60 -7.32 -9.52
C VAL A 137 -3.31 -8.61 -9.92
N ALA A 138 -2.61 -9.59 -10.48
CA ALA A 138 -3.19 -10.87 -10.89
C ALA A 138 -3.89 -11.59 -9.72
N VAL A 139 -3.24 -11.67 -8.55
CA VAL A 139 -3.83 -12.26 -7.34
C VAL A 139 -5.10 -11.52 -6.91
N CYS A 140 -5.08 -10.19 -6.90
CA CYS A 140 -6.24 -9.40 -6.49
C CYS A 140 -7.40 -9.51 -7.48
N LEU A 141 -7.14 -9.52 -8.79
CA LEU A 141 -8.18 -9.67 -9.80
C LEU A 141 -8.76 -11.10 -9.83
N ALA A 142 -7.95 -12.12 -9.55
CA ALA A 142 -8.45 -13.49 -9.38
C ALA A 142 -9.42 -13.58 -8.18
N ARG A 143 -9.06 -12.99 -7.04
CA ARG A 143 -9.95 -12.89 -5.87
C ARG A 143 -11.22 -12.08 -6.15
N ALA A 144 -11.13 -11.06 -6.99
CA ALA A 144 -12.31 -10.30 -7.42
C ALA A 144 -13.24 -11.18 -8.25
N HIS A 145 -12.69 -11.96 -9.19
CA HIS A 145 -13.44 -12.91 -10.01
C HIS A 145 -14.11 -14.01 -9.17
N GLU A 146 -13.45 -14.51 -8.12
CA GLU A 146 -14.04 -15.47 -7.18
C GLU A 146 -15.26 -14.89 -6.45
N ARG A 147 -15.24 -13.59 -6.13
CA ARG A 147 -16.39 -12.91 -5.48
C ARG A 147 -17.48 -12.51 -6.46
N ASP A 148 -17.10 -12.15 -7.67
CA ASP A 148 -17.99 -11.75 -8.75
C ASP A 148 -17.46 -12.32 -10.08
N PRO A 149 -18.05 -13.41 -10.60
CA PRO A 149 -17.61 -14.03 -11.85
C PRO A 149 -17.69 -13.11 -13.08
N SER A 150 -18.43 -11.99 -13.00
CA SER A 150 -18.46 -11.00 -14.07
C SER A 150 -17.18 -10.13 -14.10
N PHE A 151 -16.38 -10.14 -13.03
CA PHE A 151 -15.12 -9.43 -12.95
C PHE A 151 -14.04 -10.16 -13.75
N GLU A 152 -13.53 -9.53 -14.80
CA GLU A 152 -12.52 -10.17 -15.66
C GLU A 152 -11.14 -10.27 -14.97
N GLY A 153 -10.44 -11.38 -15.16
CA GLY A 153 -9.04 -11.53 -14.73
C GLY A 153 -8.07 -10.56 -15.43
N LEU A 154 -6.79 -10.54 -14.99
CA LEU A 154 -5.76 -9.70 -15.61
C LEU A 154 -5.53 -10.13 -17.06
N ARG A 155 -5.63 -9.20 -18.02
CA ARG A 155 -5.36 -9.48 -19.43
C ARG A 155 -3.87 -9.28 -19.75
N PRO A 156 -3.26 -10.10 -20.64
CA PRO A 156 -1.89 -9.87 -21.08
C PRO A 156 -1.69 -8.46 -21.64
N GLY A 157 -0.62 -7.77 -21.21
CA GLY A 157 -0.29 -6.42 -21.66
C GLY A 157 -1.26 -5.32 -21.17
N GLU A 158 -2.13 -5.61 -20.20
CA GLU A 158 -3.04 -4.63 -19.60
C GLU A 158 -2.28 -3.53 -18.82
N LEU A 159 -1.17 -3.90 -18.18
CA LEU A 159 -0.33 -2.99 -17.39
C LEU A 159 0.76 -2.30 -18.23
N SER A 160 1.23 -2.97 -19.28
CA SER A 160 2.32 -2.51 -20.17
C SER A 160 1.93 -1.35 -21.09
N ARG A 161 0.63 -1.07 -21.25
CA ARG A 161 0.12 0.09 -22.04
C ARG A 161 0.19 1.42 -21.29
N SER A 162 0.78 1.43 -20.10
CA SER A 162 1.14 2.64 -19.38
C SER A 162 2.36 3.31 -20.05
N ARG A 163 2.18 3.90 -21.25
CA ARG A 163 3.13 4.94 -21.69
C ARG A 163 3.18 5.97 -20.55
N PRO A 164 4.35 6.40 -20.07
CA PRO A 164 4.43 7.52 -19.15
C PRO A 164 3.77 8.71 -19.86
N GLY A 165 2.52 9.00 -19.51
CA GLY A 165 1.83 10.16 -20.03
C GLY A 165 2.63 11.41 -19.63
N ARG A 166 2.49 12.49 -20.39
CA ARG A 166 3.09 13.83 -20.14
C ARG A 166 2.76 14.44 -18.75
N HIS A 167 2.08 13.70 -17.89
CA HIS A 167 1.63 14.04 -16.55
C HIS A 167 2.11 13.02 -15.50
N ALA A 168 3.29 12.42 -15.70
CA ALA A 168 3.96 11.61 -14.68
C ALA A 168 4.26 12.48 -13.44
N GLY A 169 3.28 12.63 -12.56
CA GLY A 169 3.48 13.09 -11.20
C GLY A 169 4.21 12.02 -10.40
N ARG A 170 4.64 12.38 -9.18
CA ARG A 170 5.33 11.47 -8.27
C ARG A 170 4.51 10.19 -8.09
N VAL A 171 5.02 9.08 -8.62
CA VAL A 171 4.47 7.74 -8.38
C VAL A 171 4.68 7.47 -6.90
N LEU A 172 3.61 7.56 -6.11
CA LEU A 172 3.63 6.99 -4.76
C LEU A 172 3.75 5.46 -4.94
N GLY A 173 4.49 4.75 -4.11
CA GLY A 173 4.45 3.28 -4.12
C GLY A 173 3.04 2.77 -3.76
N PRO A 174 2.72 1.48 -3.95
CA PRO A 174 1.57 0.90 -3.30
C PRO A 174 1.77 1.01 -1.78
N PRO A 175 0.70 1.17 -0.99
CA PRO A 175 0.81 1.42 0.45
C PRO A 175 1.48 0.24 1.20
N ALA A 176 1.47 -0.96 0.63
CA ALA A 176 2.14 -2.15 1.17
C ALA A 176 3.62 -2.29 0.78
N LEU A 177 4.12 -1.54 -0.22
CA LEU A 177 5.52 -1.56 -0.68
C LEU A 177 6.19 -0.19 -0.55
N GLU A 178 5.89 0.57 0.50
CA GLU A 178 6.94 1.45 1.03
C GLU A 178 8.04 0.56 1.59
N ASP A 179 8.88 0.08 0.68
CA ASP A 179 10.13 -0.58 0.95
C ASP A 179 10.91 0.35 1.88
N ARG A 180 11.03 -0.02 3.15
CA ARG A 180 11.98 0.57 4.09
C ARG A 180 13.43 0.16 3.74
N GLY A 181 13.77 0.08 2.46
CA GLY A 181 15.13 0.09 1.94
C GLY A 181 15.30 1.41 1.19
N THR A 182 15.65 2.52 1.82
CA THR A 182 16.95 2.73 2.43
C THR A 182 16.82 3.60 3.67
N SER A 183 17.01 2.98 4.84
CA SER A 183 17.64 3.69 5.95
C SER A 183 19.03 4.09 5.47
N THR A 184 19.18 5.31 4.94
CA THR A 184 20.45 6.01 5.04
C THR A 184 20.66 6.21 6.53
N ALA A 185 21.32 5.25 7.16
CA ALA A 185 21.94 5.48 8.45
C ALA A 185 22.72 6.80 8.31
N PRO A 186 22.56 7.79 9.20
CA PRO A 186 23.53 8.86 9.26
C PRO A 186 24.87 8.18 9.52
N SER A 187 25.77 8.28 8.53
CA SER A 187 27.16 7.88 8.71
C SER A 187 27.64 8.39 10.06
N PRO A 188 28.35 7.58 10.86
CA PRO A 188 28.95 8.09 12.09
C PRO A 188 29.79 9.31 11.71
N PRO A 189 29.73 10.43 12.46
CA PRO A 189 30.59 11.55 12.18
C PRO A 189 32.03 11.04 12.28
N GLY A 190 32.70 11.01 11.13
CA GLY A 190 34.11 10.67 11.04
C GLY A 190 34.86 11.47 12.08
N GLY A 191 35.56 10.75 12.95
CA GLY A 191 36.44 11.33 13.94
C GLY A 191 37.38 12.29 13.23
N ARG A 192 37.18 13.59 13.43
CA ARG A 192 38.19 14.58 13.11
C ARG A 192 39.33 14.34 14.07
N GLY A 193 40.33 13.59 13.59
CA GLY A 193 41.66 13.55 14.15
C GLY A 193 42.10 14.97 14.42
N ARG A 194 42.28 15.28 15.70
CA ARG A 194 43.01 16.45 16.15
C ARG A 194 44.49 16.11 16.03
N ASP A 195 45.06 16.30 14.85
CA ASP A 195 46.52 16.38 14.70
C ASP A 195 46.89 17.81 14.33
N ARG A 196 46.91 18.65 15.37
CA ARG A 196 47.66 19.90 15.38
C ARG A 196 49.13 19.52 15.40
N ALA A 197 49.80 19.58 14.26
CA ALA A 197 51.26 19.61 14.23
C ALA A 197 51.75 20.92 14.89
N PRO A 198 52.64 20.89 15.89
CA PRO A 198 53.33 22.08 16.34
C PRO A 198 54.45 22.43 15.33
N ARG A 199 54.49 23.68 14.88
CA ARG A 199 55.70 24.28 14.30
C ARG A 199 56.71 24.51 15.42
N PRO A 200 57.95 24.01 15.34
CA PRO A 200 59.08 24.63 15.98
C PRO A 200 59.77 25.57 15.00
N GLY A 201 60.04 26.79 15.45
CA GLY A 201 60.91 27.72 14.73
C GLY A 201 62.36 27.27 14.75
N ARG A 202 63.05 27.53 13.65
CA ARG A 202 64.24 28.39 13.56
C ARG A 202 64.52 28.66 12.09
#